data_AF-A0A934BGX4-F1
#
_entry.id   AF-A0A934BGX4-F1
#
_cell.length_a   1.000
_cell.length_b   1.000
_cell.length_c   1.000
_cell.angle_alpha   90.00
_cell.angle_beta   90.00
_cell.angle_gamma   90.00
#
_symmetry.space_group_name_H-M   'P 1'
#
loop_
_entity.id
_entity.type
_entity.pdbx_description
1 polymer ?
#
loop_
_entity_poly.entity_id
_entity_poly.type
_entity_poly.pdbx_seq_one_letter_code
_entity_poly.pdbx_strand_id
1 'polypeptide(L)'
;MGEAMTDNQKGVDRLIRGMPSLDHLETSFRSKRDLGKLLGVHAQPSGRARQIADGYVRLVEKTILEYKEARSNLIGFLADGTADHLYRAQDHFESCIQALHRALIYFDRLRNFGYKRQDGTPFIPRPRELEVLRETVRKPVRDMRDALEHLDNDILDNALPEDSPAGPHLGWDVATIGAHKLRYADITRWIEQLHEFAALLSRVNLQVGPAPAAGSDGAA
;
A
#
# COMPACT_ATOMS: atom_id res chain seq x y z
N MET A 1 -33.44 15.67 -16.92
CA MET A 1 -32.88 15.04 -15.69
C MET A 1 -32.34 13.63 -15.93
N GLY A 2 -32.99 12.78 -16.74
CA GLY A 2 -32.50 11.42 -17.02
C GLY A 2 -31.18 11.33 -17.81
N GLU A 3 -30.90 12.27 -18.72
CA GLU A 3 -29.71 12.24 -19.57
C GLU A 3 -28.40 12.54 -18.79
N ALA A 4 -28.43 13.52 -17.88
CA ALA A 4 -27.29 13.84 -17.01
C ALA A 4 -26.89 12.68 -16.06
N MET A 5 -27.87 11.92 -15.55
CA MET A 5 -27.60 10.72 -14.75
C MET A 5 -26.87 9.63 -15.56
N THR A 6 -27.15 9.51 -16.86
CA THR A 6 -26.49 8.49 -17.70
C THR A 6 -25.03 8.82 -18.00
N ASP A 7 -24.64 10.09 -18.01
CA ASP A 7 -23.26 10.49 -18.28
C ASP A 7 -22.35 10.38 -17.05
N ASN A 8 -22.86 10.70 -15.86
CA ASN A 8 -22.13 10.47 -14.60
C ASN A 8 -21.80 8.98 -14.42
N GLN A 9 -22.76 8.09 -14.70
CA GLN A 9 -22.55 6.65 -14.60
C GLN A 9 -21.45 6.13 -15.55
N LYS A 10 -21.38 6.65 -16.78
CA LYS A 10 -20.29 6.29 -17.72
C LYS A 10 -18.93 6.72 -17.18
N GLY A 11 -18.86 7.89 -16.53
CA GLY A 11 -17.66 8.37 -15.84
C GLY A 11 -17.23 7.42 -14.72
N VAL A 12 -18.16 7.09 -13.83
CA VAL A 12 -17.93 6.14 -12.73
C VAL A 12 -17.44 4.79 -13.27
N ASP A 13 -18.12 4.22 -14.27
CA ASP A 13 -17.72 2.93 -14.87
C ASP A 13 -16.32 2.99 -15.49
N ARG A 14 -15.98 4.13 -16.12
CA ARG A 14 -14.65 4.34 -16.69
C ARG A 14 -13.58 4.40 -15.60
N LEU A 15 -13.83 5.13 -14.51
CA LEU A 15 -12.91 5.18 -13.38
C LEU A 15 -12.74 3.81 -12.73
N ILE A 16 -13.82 3.07 -12.51
CA ILE A 16 -13.78 1.73 -11.91
C ILE A 16 -12.86 0.79 -12.72
N ARG A 17 -12.88 0.89 -14.05
CA ARG A 17 -11.99 0.12 -14.93
C ARG A 17 -10.54 0.61 -14.88
N GLY A 18 -10.31 1.91 -14.76
CA GLY A 18 -8.97 2.51 -14.77
C GLY A 18 -8.27 2.51 -13.40
N MET A 19 -9.01 2.44 -12.31
CA MET A 19 -8.55 2.45 -10.93
C MET A 19 -8.98 1.14 -10.22
N PRO A 20 -8.20 0.04 -10.33
CA PRO A 20 -8.57 -1.27 -9.81
C PRO A 20 -8.82 -1.25 -8.30
N SER A 21 -9.76 -2.06 -7.80
CA SER A 21 -10.04 -2.13 -6.36
C SER A 21 -9.04 -3.05 -5.63
N LEU A 22 -8.71 -2.66 -4.38
CA LEU A 22 -7.94 -3.47 -3.42
C LEU A 22 -8.83 -4.12 -2.34
N ASP A 23 -10.15 -4.20 -2.55
CA ASP A 23 -11.10 -4.77 -1.56
C ASP A 23 -10.84 -6.23 -1.21
N HIS A 24 -10.14 -6.95 -2.07
CA HIS A 24 -9.73 -8.34 -1.84
C HIS A 24 -8.53 -8.47 -0.89
N LEU A 25 -7.83 -7.37 -0.59
CA LEU A 25 -6.68 -7.36 0.31
C LEU A 25 -7.10 -7.22 1.77
N GLU A 26 -6.54 -8.09 2.61
CA GLU A 26 -6.74 -8.03 4.05
C GLU A 26 -6.01 -6.82 4.67
N THR A 27 -6.68 -6.06 5.55
CA THR A 27 -6.14 -4.85 6.21
C THR A 27 -6.06 -4.99 7.74
N SER A 28 -5.94 -6.21 8.27
CA SER A 28 -5.87 -6.47 9.72
C SER A 28 -4.50 -6.96 10.20
N PHE A 29 -3.46 -6.71 9.38
CA PHE A 29 -2.12 -7.25 9.61
C PHE A 29 -1.47 -6.71 10.85
N ARG A 30 -1.64 -5.41 11.14
CA ARG A 30 -1.12 -4.81 12.36
C ARG A 30 -1.67 -5.53 13.60
N SER A 31 -2.99 -5.71 13.67
CA SER A 31 -3.64 -6.39 14.80
C SER A 31 -3.19 -7.84 14.94
N LYS A 32 -3.09 -8.60 13.84
CA LYS A 32 -2.59 -9.99 13.85
C LYS A 32 -1.13 -10.06 14.34
N ARG A 33 -0.30 -9.15 13.86
CA ARG A 33 1.10 -9.07 14.24
C ARG A 33 1.28 -8.67 15.71
N ASP A 34 0.46 -7.76 16.21
CA ASP A 34 0.48 -7.35 17.62
C ASP A 34 -0.01 -8.49 18.53
N LEU A 35 -1.05 -9.23 18.14
CA LEU A 35 -1.47 -10.44 18.83
C LEU A 35 -0.35 -11.50 18.85
N GLY A 36 0.30 -11.76 17.71
CA GLY A 36 1.41 -12.73 17.65
C GLY A 36 2.61 -12.34 18.52
N LYS A 37 2.83 -11.04 18.78
CA LYS A 37 3.83 -10.58 19.77
C LYS A 37 3.36 -10.84 21.19
N LEU A 38 2.10 -10.54 21.51
CA LEU A 38 1.52 -10.77 22.84
C LEU A 38 1.56 -12.25 23.22
N LEU A 39 1.31 -13.13 22.25
CA LEU A 39 1.35 -14.59 22.42
C LEU A 39 2.76 -15.19 22.36
N GLY A 40 3.80 -14.38 22.13
CA GLY A 40 5.20 -14.84 22.03
C GLY A 40 5.51 -15.70 20.79
N VAL A 41 4.62 -15.73 19.79
CA VAL A 41 4.75 -16.62 18.62
C VAL A 41 5.66 -16.04 17.54
N HIS A 42 5.77 -14.71 17.46
CA HIS A 42 6.75 -14.08 16.59
C HIS A 42 8.10 -13.99 17.31
N ALA A 43 9.03 -14.88 16.95
CA ALA A 43 10.42 -14.80 17.37
C ALA A 43 10.95 -13.39 17.07
N GLN A 44 11.62 -12.79 18.05
CA GLN A 44 12.07 -11.41 17.99
C GLN A 44 13.38 -11.34 17.21
N PRO A 45 13.41 -10.90 15.94
CA PRO A 45 14.66 -10.41 15.37
C PRO A 45 15.14 -9.21 16.21
N SER A 46 16.43 -8.89 16.14
CA SER A 46 17.05 -7.76 16.87
C SER A 46 16.17 -6.50 16.88
N GLY A 47 16.22 -5.71 17.96
CA GLY A 47 15.25 -4.63 18.22
C GLY A 47 14.98 -3.69 17.03
N ARG A 48 16.03 -3.32 16.28
CA ARG A 48 15.91 -2.49 15.07
C ARG A 48 15.16 -3.19 13.94
N ALA A 49 15.45 -4.46 13.71
CA ALA A 49 14.87 -5.20 12.60
C ALA A 49 13.38 -5.52 12.87
N ARG A 50 13.01 -5.73 14.15
CA ARG A 50 11.62 -5.77 14.60
C ARG A 50 10.87 -4.46 14.29
N GLN A 51 11.45 -3.31 14.65
CA GLN A 51 10.83 -1.99 14.40
C GLN A 51 10.59 -1.74 12.90
N ILE A 52 11.56 -2.11 12.05
CA ILE A 52 11.39 -1.99 10.60
C ILE A 52 10.30 -2.94 10.11
N ALA A 53 10.22 -4.19 10.59
CA ALA A 53 9.16 -5.11 10.19
C ALA A 53 7.76 -4.60 10.63
N ASP A 54 7.64 -4.10 11.85
CA ASP A 54 6.41 -3.50 12.38
C ASP A 54 5.99 -2.27 11.57
N GLY A 55 6.93 -1.38 11.31
CA GLY A 55 6.70 -0.18 10.52
C GLY A 55 6.35 -0.51 9.07
N TYR A 56 6.95 -1.54 8.49
CA TYR A 56 6.64 -2.02 7.14
C TYR A 56 5.19 -2.48 7.04
N VAL A 57 4.77 -3.39 7.93
CA VAL A 57 3.39 -3.91 7.96
C VAL A 57 2.39 -2.75 8.12
N ARG A 58 2.65 -1.84 9.06
CA ARG A 58 1.81 -0.64 9.26
C ARG A 58 1.74 0.23 8.00
N LEU A 59 2.85 0.43 7.29
CA LEU A 59 2.89 1.27 6.10
C LEU A 59 2.14 0.63 4.92
N VAL A 60 2.28 -0.68 4.71
CA VAL A 60 1.53 -1.40 3.67
C VAL A 60 0.03 -1.33 3.93
N GLU A 61 -0.41 -1.56 5.16
CA GLU A 61 -1.82 -1.43 5.56
C GLU A 61 -2.33 0.00 5.34
N LYS A 62 -1.54 1.02 5.74
CA LYS A 62 -1.87 2.41 5.46
C LYS A 62 -2.00 2.66 3.96
N THR A 63 -1.05 2.21 3.14
CA THR A 63 -1.10 2.41 1.68
C THR A 63 -2.40 1.85 1.07
N ILE A 64 -2.85 0.67 1.51
CA ILE A 64 -4.10 0.07 1.04
C ILE A 64 -5.30 0.93 1.42
N LEU A 65 -5.40 1.33 2.69
CA LEU A 65 -6.52 2.13 3.19
C LEU A 65 -6.60 3.47 2.47
N GLU A 66 -5.49 4.19 2.37
CA GLU A 66 -5.43 5.50 1.68
C GLU A 66 -5.78 5.36 0.19
N TYR A 67 -5.31 4.32 -0.49
CA TYR A 67 -5.69 4.07 -1.88
C TYR A 67 -7.21 3.82 -2.04
N LYS A 68 -7.79 3.02 -1.14
CA LYS A 68 -9.23 2.72 -1.13
C LYS A 68 -10.07 3.98 -0.88
N GLU A 69 -9.67 4.81 0.06
CA GLU A 69 -10.35 6.08 0.36
C GLU A 69 -10.21 7.08 -0.80
N ALA A 70 -9.03 7.16 -1.42
CA ALA A 70 -8.84 8.00 -2.62
C ALA A 70 -9.79 7.56 -3.75
N ARG A 71 -9.88 6.25 -4.00
CA ARG A 71 -10.78 5.67 -5.00
C ARG A 71 -12.25 5.93 -4.68
N SER A 72 -12.65 5.71 -3.43
CA SER A 72 -14.03 5.89 -2.96
C SER A 72 -14.48 7.34 -3.14
N ASN A 73 -13.67 8.29 -2.69
CA ASN A 73 -13.95 9.72 -2.83
C ASN A 73 -13.99 10.15 -4.30
N LEU A 74 -13.07 9.67 -5.14
CA LEU A 74 -13.09 10.03 -6.56
C LEU A 74 -14.33 9.49 -7.29
N ILE A 75 -14.82 8.30 -6.91
CA ILE A 75 -16.11 7.78 -7.38
C ILE A 75 -17.26 8.67 -6.90
N GLY A 76 -17.25 9.09 -5.63
CA GLY A 76 -18.25 10.02 -5.06
C GLY A 76 -18.32 11.33 -5.84
N PHE A 77 -17.16 11.95 -6.10
CA PHE A 77 -17.07 13.17 -6.91
C PHE A 77 -17.69 12.99 -8.30
N LEU A 78 -17.45 11.87 -8.98
CA LEU A 78 -18.03 11.61 -10.30
C LEU A 78 -19.54 11.33 -10.26
N ALA A 79 -20.04 10.80 -9.14
CA ALA A 79 -21.44 10.48 -8.98
C ALA A 79 -22.29 11.75 -8.77
N ASP A 80 -21.84 12.65 -7.89
CA ASP A 80 -22.63 13.80 -7.44
C ASP A 80 -22.03 15.19 -7.72
N GLY A 81 -20.77 15.26 -8.17
CA GLY A 81 -20.08 16.52 -8.50
C GLY A 81 -19.57 17.32 -7.30
N THR A 82 -19.61 16.78 -6.08
CA THR A 82 -19.23 17.51 -4.86
C THR A 82 -17.72 17.68 -4.78
N ALA A 83 -17.24 18.93 -4.87
CA ALA A 83 -15.81 19.24 -4.90
C ALA A 83 -15.03 18.73 -3.66
N ASP A 84 -15.65 18.66 -2.48
CA ASP A 84 -15.02 18.08 -1.28
C ASP A 84 -14.53 16.65 -1.53
N HIS A 85 -15.31 15.82 -2.23
CA HIS A 85 -14.88 14.47 -2.60
C HIS A 85 -13.63 14.47 -3.48
N LEU A 86 -13.47 15.44 -4.39
CA LEU A 86 -12.25 15.55 -5.18
C LEU A 86 -11.04 15.89 -4.31
N TYR A 87 -11.17 16.88 -3.41
CA TYR A 87 -10.07 17.28 -2.52
C TYR A 87 -9.68 16.15 -1.57
N ARG A 88 -10.66 15.46 -0.98
CA ARG A 88 -10.41 14.27 -0.16
C ARG A 88 -9.71 13.17 -0.94
N ALA A 89 -10.11 12.95 -2.21
CA ALA A 89 -9.43 11.98 -3.05
C ALA A 89 -7.96 12.34 -3.29
N GLN A 90 -7.64 13.63 -3.48
CA GLN A 90 -6.28 14.12 -3.64
C GLN A 90 -5.45 13.92 -2.35
N ASP A 91 -5.97 14.30 -1.19
CA ASP A 91 -5.31 14.14 0.12
C ASP A 91 -4.98 12.66 0.41
N HIS A 92 -5.96 11.78 0.20
CA HIS A 92 -5.78 10.34 0.37
C HIS A 92 -4.80 9.77 -0.65
N PHE A 93 -4.82 10.24 -1.91
CA PHE A 93 -3.87 9.80 -2.92
C PHE A 93 -2.44 10.20 -2.55
N GLU A 94 -2.22 11.43 -2.09
CA GLU A 94 -0.92 11.89 -1.62
C GLU A 94 -0.42 11.04 -0.43
N SER A 95 -1.28 10.84 0.57
CA SER A 95 -1.00 9.99 1.73
C SER A 95 -0.67 8.54 1.33
N CYS A 96 -1.35 8.02 0.30
CA CYS A 96 -1.07 6.71 -0.29
C CYS A 96 0.34 6.66 -0.89
N ILE A 97 0.72 7.63 -1.74
CA ILE A 97 2.04 7.68 -2.37
C ILE A 97 3.15 7.84 -1.32
N GLN A 98 2.96 8.69 -0.31
CA GLN A 98 3.93 8.86 0.76
C GLN A 98 4.10 7.57 1.59
N ALA A 99 3.00 6.88 1.91
CA ALA A 99 3.03 5.61 2.61
C ALA A 99 3.71 4.51 1.76
N LEU A 100 3.38 4.44 0.46
CA LEU A 100 3.95 3.50 -0.49
C LEU A 100 5.48 3.69 -0.60
N HIS A 101 5.95 4.92 -0.80
CA HIS A 101 7.37 5.23 -0.85
C HIS A 101 8.11 4.75 0.41
N ARG A 102 7.55 5.02 1.59
CA ARG A 102 8.12 4.57 2.87
C ARG A 102 8.08 3.05 3.01
N ALA A 103 7.02 2.40 2.55
CA ALA A 103 6.92 0.94 2.55
C ALA A 103 8.03 0.31 1.69
N LEU A 104 8.31 0.87 0.51
CA LEU A 104 9.41 0.45 -0.36
C LEU A 104 10.77 0.54 0.34
N ILE A 105 11.03 1.66 1.03
CA ILE A 105 12.28 1.85 1.80
C ILE A 105 12.39 0.79 2.91
N TYR A 106 11.32 0.56 3.65
CA TYR A 106 11.33 -0.40 4.76
C TYR A 106 11.49 -1.83 4.24
N PHE A 107 10.85 -2.15 3.12
CA PHE A 107 10.96 -3.45 2.48
C PHE A 107 12.39 -3.74 2.00
N ASP A 108 13.04 -2.77 1.36
CA ASP A 108 14.44 -2.91 0.94
C ASP A 108 15.38 -3.05 2.15
N ARG A 109 15.10 -2.35 3.26
CA ARG A 109 15.83 -2.54 4.53
C ARG A 109 15.62 -3.92 5.12
N LEU A 110 14.39 -4.46 5.09
CA LEU A 110 14.10 -5.82 5.54
C LEU A 110 14.88 -6.86 4.73
N ARG A 111 14.95 -6.67 3.41
CA ARG A 111 15.73 -7.52 2.53
C ARG A 111 17.21 -7.53 2.93
N ASN A 112 17.76 -6.37 3.27
CA ASN A 112 19.17 -6.22 3.66
C ASN A 112 19.51 -6.85 5.02
N PHE A 113 18.53 -7.16 5.88
CA PHE A 113 18.76 -7.97 7.07
C PHE A 113 19.04 -9.45 6.77
N GLY A 114 18.79 -9.91 5.53
CA GLY A 114 19.20 -11.25 5.09
C GLY A 114 18.39 -12.38 5.70
N TYR A 115 17.14 -12.13 6.11
CA TYR A 115 16.25 -13.18 6.60
C TYR A 115 16.11 -14.31 5.58
N LYS A 116 16.05 -15.54 6.09
CA LYS A 116 15.91 -16.75 5.29
C LYS A 116 14.64 -17.51 5.65
N ARG A 117 14.11 -18.21 4.66
CA ARG A 117 13.07 -19.23 4.84
C ARG A 117 13.69 -20.51 5.40
N GLN A 118 12.84 -21.48 5.77
CA GLN A 118 13.27 -22.77 6.33
C GLN A 118 14.16 -23.57 5.37
N ASP A 119 13.95 -23.43 4.06
CA ASP A 119 14.75 -24.03 2.99
C ASP A 119 16.08 -23.28 2.71
N GLY A 120 16.36 -22.22 3.47
CA GLY A 120 17.57 -21.41 3.34
C GLY A 120 17.52 -20.37 2.22
N THR A 121 16.43 -20.25 1.45
CA THR A 121 16.28 -19.19 0.44
C THR A 121 16.02 -17.84 1.12
N PRO A 122 16.33 -16.71 0.46
CA PRO A 122 15.99 -15.38 0.99
C PRO A 122 14.48 -15.26 1.27
N PHE A 123 14.13 -14.67 2.40
CA PHE A 123 12.74 -14.36 2.73
C PHE A 123 12.13 -13.40 1.70
N ILE A 124 12.87 -12.32 1.41
CA ILE A 124 12.59 -11.37 0.33
C ILE A 124 13.53 -11.67 -0.86
N PRO A 125 13.00 -11.92 -2.07
CA PRO A 125 13.80 -12.17 -3.27
C PRO A 125 14.71 -11.01 -3.68
N ARG A 126 15.57 -11.24 -4.67
CA ARG A 126 16.42 -10.18 -5.23
C ARG A 126 15.60 -9.24 -6.13
N PRO A 127 16.03 -7.98 -6.36
CA PRO A 127 15.29 -7.04 -7.21
C PRO A 127 14.98 -7.53 -8.64
N ARG A 128 15.83 -8.41 -9.18
CA ARG A 128 15.57 -9.04 -10.49
C ARG A 128 14.34 -9.96 -10.48
N GLU A 129 14.03 -10.57 -9.34
CA GLU A 129 12.95 -11.53 -9.14
C GLU A 129 11.65 -10.86 -8.67
N LEU A 130 11.73 -9.67 -8.06
CA LEU A 130 10.59 -8.96 -7.51
C LEU A 130 10.58 -7.50 -7.97
N GLU A 131 9.58 -7.16 -8.76
CA GLU A 131 9.53 -5.91 -9.50
C GLU A 131 9.46 -4.67 -8.60
N VAL A 132 8.71 -4.72 -7.48
CA VAL A 132 8.56 -3.59 -6.57
C VAL A 132 9.88 -3.10 -5.95
N LEU A 133 10.94 -3.91 -6.05
CA LEU A 133 12.31 -3.54 -5.63
C LEU A 133 13.15 -2.90 -6.75
N ARG A 134 12.70 -2.93 -8.00
CA ARG A 134 13.44 -2.40 -9.15
C ARG A 134 13.40 -0.87 -9.16
N GLU A 135 14.48 -0.26 -9.64
CA GLU A 135 14.54 1.21 -9.73
C GLU A 135 13.49 1.77 -10.70
N THR A 136 13.08 0.98 -11.70
CA THR A 136 11.98 1.31 -12.63
C THR A 136 10.63 1.50 -11.93
N VAL A 137 10.46 0.97 -10.71
CA VAL A 137 9.28 1.18 -9.86
C VAL A 137 9.56 2.23 -8.78
N ARG A 138 10.70 2.10 -8.11
CA ARG A 138 11.06 2.98 -6.98
C ARG A 138 11.22 4.43 -7.40
N LYS A 139 11.82 4.68 -8.57
CA LYS A 139 12.04 6.04 -9.07
C LYS A 139 10.74 6.78 -9.35
N PRO A 140 9.79 6.27 -10.15
CA PRO A 140 8.51 6.95 -10.35
C PRO A 140 7.73 7.24 -9.07
N VAL A 141 7.72 6.32 -8.10
CA VAL A 141 7.04 6.54 -6.80
C VAL A 141 7.73 7.64 -6.00
N ARG A 142 9.07 7.63 -5.93
CA ARG A 142 9.85 8.67 -5.25
C ARG A 142 9.68 10.02 -5.93
N ASP A 143 9.79 10.08 -7.25
CA ASP A 143 9.68 11.32 -8.01
C ASP A 143 8.26 11.92 -7.89
N MET A 144 7.20 11.09 -7.94
CA MET A 144 5.82 11.53 -7.67
C MET A 144 5.67 12.07 -6.24
N ARG A 145 6.25 11.38 -5.24
CA ARG A 145 6.23 11.83 -3.84
C ARG A 145 6.93 13.17 -3.67
N ASP A 146 8.12 13.31 -4.27
CA ASP A 146 8.91 14.53 -4.18
C ASP A 146 8.18 15.71 -4.84
N ALA A 147 7.51 15.49 -5.96
CA ALA A 147 6.68 16.50 -6.62
C ALA A 147 5.44 16.90 -5.79
N LEU A 148 4.84 15.96 -5.06
CA LEU A 148 3.74 16.27 -4.12
C LEU A 148 4.24 17.10 -2.93
N GLU A 149 5.34 16.68 -2.29
CA GLU A 149 5.87 17.36 -1.10
C GLU A 149 6.44 18.76 -1.38
N HIS A 150 6.87 19.03 -2.61
CA HIS A 150 7.42 20.34 -2.98
C HIS A 150 6.43 21.26 -3.69
N LEU A 151 5.18 20.81 -3.92
CA LEU A 151 4.19 21.56 -4.68
C LEU A 151 3.96 22.97 -4.10
N ASP A 152 3.87 23.10 -2.77
CA ASP A 152 3.68 24.39 -2.11
C ASP A 152 4.86 25.35 -2.36
N ASN A 153 6.09 24.85 -2.31
CA ASN A 153 7.27 25.66 -2.60
C ASN A 153 7.29 26.06 -4.08
N ASP A 154 6.95 25.15 -4.99
CA ASP A 154 6.87 25.43 -6.42
C ASP A 154 5.81 26.50 -6.73
N ILE A 155 4.69 26.53 -5.99
CA ILE A 155 3.68 27.59 -6.08
C ILE A 155 4.24 28.93 -5.57
N LEU A 156 4.84 28.94 -4.39
CA LEU A 156 5.38 30.17 -3.76
C LEU A 156 6.52 30.79 -4.58
N ASP A 157 7.35 29.96 -5.21
CA ASP A 157 8.48 30.38 -6.03
C ASP A 157 8.08 30.75 -7.47
N ASN A 158 6.79 30.68 -7.82
CA ASN A 158 6.27 30.86 -9.19
C ASN A 158 6.94 29.91 -10.21
N ALA A 159 7.27 28.69 -9.79
CA ALA A 159 7.87 27.66 -10.63
C ALA A 159 6.83 26.92 -11.49
N LEU A 160 5.53 27.16 -11.27
CA LEU A 160 4.41 26.56 -12.00
C LEU A 160 3.68 27.61 -12.85
N PRO A 161 3.09 27.23 -13.99
CA PRO A 161 2.14 28.07 -14.73
C PRO A 161 0.98 28.55 -13.84
N GLU A 162 0.48 29.77 -14.06
CA GLU A 162 -0.58 30.41 -13.25
C GLU A 162 -1.85 29.56 -13.10
N ASP A 163 -2.21 28.77 -14.11
CA ASP A 163 -3.40 27.91 -14.12
C ASP A 163 -3.15 26.47 -13.60
N SER A 164 -1.99 26.23 -12.97
CA SER A 164 -1.66 24.90 -12.47
C SER A 164 -2.51 24.53 -11.25
N PRO A 165 -3.05 23.30 -11.18
CA PRO A 165 -3.82 22.87 -10.01
C PRO A 165 -2.92 22.77 -8.77
N ALA A 166 -3.44 23.18 -7.62
CA ALA A 166 -2.78 23.06 -6.30
C ALA A 166 -2.86 21.64 -5.71
N GLY A 167 -2.81 20.61 -6.56
CA GLY A 167 -2.85 19.22 -6.17
C GLY A 167 -2.71 18.27 -7.36
N PRO A 168 -2.56 16.95 -7.13
CA PRO A 168 -2.45 15.98 -8.21
C PRO A 168 -3.74 15.94 -9.02
N HIS A 169 -3.62 15.89 -10.34
CA HIS A 169 -4.74 15.59 -11.21
C HIS A 169 -5.00 14.07 -11.18
N LEU A 170 -6.19 13.69 -10.73
CA LEU A 170 -6.64 12.29 -10.66
C LEU A 170 -7.48 11.98 -11.89
N GLY A 171 -6.84 11.41 -12.92
CA GLY A 171 -7.48 11.03 -14.17
C GLY A 171 -8.23 9.69 -14.07
N TRP A 172 -8.57 9.12 -15.22
CA TRP A 172 -9.33 7.86 -15.28
C TRP A 172 -8.49 6.62 -14.90
N ASP A 173 -7.25 6.57 -15.38
CA ASP A 173 -6.34 5.43 -15.25
C ASP A 173 -4.94 5.84 -14.73
N VAL A 174 -4.72 7.14 -14.55
CA VAL A 174 -3.44 7.74 -14.24
C VAL A 174 -3.62 8.95 -13.31
N ALA A 175 -2.77 9.06 -12.31
CA ALA A 175 -2.57 10.27 -11.54
C ALA A 175 -1.35 11.04 -12.06
N THR A 176 -1.44 12.37 -12.10
CA THR A 176 -0.37 13.22 -12.62
C THR A 176 -0.13 14.46 -11.77
N ILE A 177 1.13 14.85 -11.65
CA ILE A 177 1.57 16.14 -11.07
C ILE A 177 2.78 16.64 -11.86
N GLY A 178 2.68 17.83 -12.44
CA GLY A 178 3.66 18.32 -13.41
C GLY A 178 3.96 17.30 -14.51
N ALA A 179 5.23 16.91 -14.66
CA ALA A 179 5.67 15.90 -15.63
C ALA A 179 5.53 14.44 -15.13
N HIS A 180 5.22 14.22 -13.85
CA HIS A 180 5.18 12.91 -13.23
C HIS A 180 3.82 12.24 -13.43
N LYS A 181 3.84 10.94 -13.73
CA LYS A 181 2.64 10.14 -14.01
C LYS A 181 2.76 8.77 -13.34
N LEU A 182 1.69 8.32 -12.69
CA LEU A 182 1.57 6.96 -12.17
C LEU A 182 0.23 6.36 -12.56
N ARG A 183 0.26 5.16 -13.16
CA ARG A 183 -0.97 4.42 -13.48
C ARG A 183 -1.49 3.72 -12.23
N TYR A 184 -2.81 3.74 -12.04
CA TYR A 184 -3.43 3.08 -10.90
C TYR A 184 -3.24 1.54 -10.92
N ALA A 185 -3.23 0.94 -12.11
CA ALA A 185 -2.93 -0.48 -12.29
C ALA A 185 -1.50 -0.85 -11.84
N ASP A 186 -0.54 0.04 -12.01
CA ASP A 186 0.82 -0.18 -11.52
C ASP A 186 0.89 -0.05 -10.00
N ILE A 187 0.26 1.00 -9.44
CA ILE A 187 0.19 1.23 -8.00
C ILE A 187 -0.42 0.00 -7.28
N THR A 188 -1.58 -0.48 -7.74
CA THR A 188 -2.28 -1.63 -7.15
C THR A 188 -1.44 -2.90 -7.18
N ARG A 189 -0.83 -3.21 -8.32
CA ARG A 189 0.09 -4.34 -8.47
C ARG A 189 1.31 -4.27 -7.55
N TRP A 190 1.87 -3.07 -7.32
CA TRP A 190 2.97 -2.89 -6.36
C TRP A 190 2.49 -3.05 -4.92
N ILE A 191 1.30 -2.54 -4.59
CA ILE A 191 0.69 -2.72 -3.27
C ILE A 191 0.43 -4.20 -2.99
N GLU A 192 -0.07 -4.96 -3.96
CA GLU A 192 -0.28 -6.41 -3.87
C GLU A 192 1.04 -7.15 -3.58
N GLN A 193 2.11 -6.85 -4.33
CA GLN A 193 3.43 -7.43 -4.08
C GLN A 193 3.93 -7.14 -2.65
N LEU A 194 3.72 -5.93 -2.13
CA LEU A 194 4.10 -5.61 -0.74
C LEU A 194 3.17 -6.27 0.28
N HIS A 195 1.88 -6.37 -0.02
CA HIS A 195 0.87 -7.01 0.83
C HIS A 195 1.21 -8.47 1.09
N GLU A 196 1.67 -9.20 0.08
CA GLU A 196 2.09 -10.61 0.23
C GLU A 196 3.12 -10.80 1.35
N PHE A 197 4.16 -9.95 1.40
CA PHE A 197 5.18 -10.05 2.44
C PHE A 197 4.71 -9.50 3.78
N ALA A 198 3.87 -8.47 3.80
CA ALA A 198 3.23 -8.00 5.02
C ALA A 198 2.37 -9.11 5.65
N ALA A 199 1.67 -9.89 4.82
CA ALA A 199 0.89 -11.05 5.25
C ALA A 199 1.78 -12.12 5.87
N LEU A 200 2.89 -12.47 5.21
CA LEU A 200 3.86 -13.46 5.71
C LEU A 200 4.49 -13.04 7.06
N LEU A 201 4.70 -11.74 7.27
CA LEU A 201 5.23 -11.21 8.54
C LEU A 201 4.18 -11.15 9.66
N SER A 202 2.89 -11.24 9.33
CA SER A 202 1.79 -10.99 10.28
C SER A 202 0.96 -12.23 10.59
N ARG A 203 1.04 -13.27 9.74
CA ARG A 203 0.34 -14.53 9.96
C ARG A 203 1.12 -15.40 10.93
N VAL A 204 0.39 -15.94 11.91
CA VAL A 204 0.86 -16.98 12.81
C VAL A 204 0.34 -18.31 12.28
N ASN A 205 1.25 -19.19 11.84
CA ASN A 205 0.90 -20.57 11.50
C ASN A 205 1.17 -21.45 12.73
N LEU A 206 0.11 -21.88 13.41
CA LEU A 206 0.21 -22.86 14.49
C LEU A 206 0.21 -24.26 13.88
N GLN A 207 1.33 -24.98 14.01
CA GLN A 207 1.35 -26.40 13.72
C GLN A 207 0.97 -27.14 15.01
N VAL A 208 -0.26 -27.64 15.07
CA VAL A 208 -0.73 -28.45 16.20
C VAL A 208 -0.26 -29.88 15.96
N GLY A 209 0.60 -30.40 16.83
CA GLY A 209 0.99 -31.81 16.84
C GLY A 209 -0.15 -32.71 17.33
N PRO A 210 -0.08 -34.04 17.08
CA PRO A 210 -1.02 -34.97 17.68
C PRO A 210 -1.01 -34.78 19.20
N ALA A 211 -2.20 -34.76 19.81
CA ALA A 211 -2.31 -34.74 21.26
C ALA A 211 -1.46 -35.90 21.81
N PRO A 212 -0.65 -35.69 22.87
CA PRO A 212 0.06 -36.79 23.51
C PRO A 212 -0.97 -37.88 23.82
N ALA A 213 -0.66 -39.12 23.41
CA ALA A 213 -1.53 -40.25 23.69
C ALA A 213 -1.86 -40.19 25.18
N ALA A 214 -3.17 -40.17 25.49
CA ALA A 214 -3.63 -40.17 26.87
C ALA A 214 -2.87 -41.28 27.59
N GLY A 215 -2.00 -40.88 28.52
CA GLY A 215 -1.13 -41.80 29.21
C GLY A 215 -1.97 -42.93 29.76
N SER A 216 -1.48 -44.15 29.55
CA SER A 216 -1.78 -45.30 30.39
C SER A 216 -1.32 -44.98 31.81
N ASP A 217 -2.02 -44.08 32.50
CA ASP A 217 -1.87 -43.84 33.92
C ASP A 217 -2.49 -45.03 34.65
N GLY A 218 -1.59 -45.87 35.19
CA GLY A 218 -1.82 -46.61 36.42
C GLY A 218 -2.84 -47.75 36.38
N ALA A 219 -2.38 -48.93 35.98
CA ALA A 219 -2.82 -50.17 36.62
C ALA A 219 -1.58 -50.85 37.20
N ALA A 220 -1.29 -50.53 38.46
CA ALA A 220 -0.43 -51.31 39.35
C ALA A 220 -1.32 -52.17 40.24
#